data_AF-A9E6Y3-F1
#
_entry.id   AF-A9E6Y3-F1
#
_cell.length_a   1.000
_cell.length_b   1.000
_cell.length_c   1.000
_cell.angle_alpha   90.00
_cell.angle_beta   90.00
_cell.angle_gamma   90.00
#
_symmetry.space_group_name_H-M   'P 1'
#
loop_
_entity.id
_entity.type
_entity.pdbx_description
1 polymer ?
#
loop_
_entity_poly.entity_id
_entity_poly.type
_entity_poly.pdbx_seq_one_letter_code
_entity_poly.pdbx_strand_id
1 'polypeptide(L)'
;MAIDTIEDKELEIIVATYLKDKKLTEYEDCLNAFFGGIVLKEGSEIIIQPQCCGDISDITKWETIGEMNSRNWKQLWIGHPWVYVKKQNADIEFTEYTEDDKEMEELKIQYKASQEIIVEEFQKARKILIDFQQRIYQILKKKNIENALEIAKIITGTND
;
A
#
# COMPACT_ATOMS: atom_id res chain seq x y z
N MET A 1 9.22 -0.91 8.64
CA MET A 1 9.85 -2.15 8.14
C MET A 1 9.42 -2.32 6.69
N ALA A 2 10.33 -2.56 5.75
CA ALA A 2 9.98 -2.79 4.36
C ALA A 2 9.74 -4.29 4.13
N ILE A 3 8.66 -4.66 3.43
CA ILE A 3 8.21 -6.06 3.35
C ILE A 3 9.18 -6.99 2.59
N ASP A 4 9.97 -6.42 1.68
CA ASP A 4 11.04 -7.10 0.94
C ASP A 4 12.27 -7.42 1.80
N THR A 5 12.43 -6.76 2.94
CA THR A 5 13.54 -6.99 3.87
C THR A 5 13.25 -8.02 4.94
N ILE A 6 12.00 -8.46 5.07
CA ILE A 6 11.57 -9.44 6.08
C ILE A 6 12.14 -10.81 5.70
N GLU A 7 12.85 -11.48 6.60
CA GLU A 7 13.33 -12.84 6.37
C GLU A 7 12.21 -13.88 6.46
N ASP A 8 12.36 -15.04 5.81
CA ASP A 8 11.31 -16.07 5.80
C ASP A 8 10.94 -16.57 7.21
N LYS A 9 11.91 -16.65 8.13
CA LYS A 9 11.67 -17.05 9.53
C LYS A 9 10.82 -16.01 10.27
N GLU A 10 11.10 -14.73 10.04
CA GLU A 10 10.33 -13.64 10.64
C GLU A 10 8.92 -13.60 10.05
N LEU A 11 8.82 -13.78 8.73
CA LEU A 11 7.53 -13.84 8.03
C LEU A 11 6.66 -15.02 8.53
N GLU A 12 7.25 -16.19 8.76
CA GLU A 12 6.53 -17.33 9.37
C GLU A 12 5.94 -16.96 10.75
N ILE A 13 6.67 -16.19 11.56
CA ILE A 13 6.20 -15.72 12.89
C ILE A 13 5.11 -14.66 12.73
N ILE A 14 5.27 -13.71 11.82
CA ILE A 14 4.28 -12.65 11.54
C ILE A 14 2.95 -13.28 11.10
N VAL A 15 3.00 -14.19 10.12
CA VAL A 15 1.81 -14.88 9.61
C VAL A 15 1.15 -15.72 10.71
N ALA A 16 1.93 -16.48 11.49
CA ALA A 16 1.38 -17.29 12.58
C ALA A 16 0.72 -16.43 13.66
N THR A 17 1.33 -15.31 14.02
CA THR A 17 0.78 -14.34 14.99
C THR A 17 -0.50 -13.72 14.47
N TYR A 18 -0.54 -13.32 13.21
CA TYR A 18 -1.71 -12.68 12.61
C TYR A 18 -2.91 -13.60 12.50
N LEU A 19 -2.70 -14.88 12.18
CA LEU A 19 -3.77 -15.88 12.10
C LEU A 19 -4.16 -16.45 13.46
N LYS A 20 -3.42 -16.11 14.52
CA LYS A 20 -3.73 -16.55 15.88
C LYS A 20 -5.13 -16.06 16.26
N ASP A 21 -5.95 -16.97 16.78
CA ASP A 21 -7.33 -16.72 17.21
C ASP A 21 -8.31 -16.35 16.08
N LYS A 22 -7.89 -16.41 14.81
CA LYS A 22 -8.75 -16.19 13.64
C LYS A 22 -9.39 -17.49 13.17
N LYS A 23 -10.68 -17.41 12.83
CA LYS A 23 -11.45 -18.57 12.36
C LYS A 23 -11.27 -18.72 10.85
N LEU A 24 -10.30 -19.55 10.44
CA LEU A 24 -9.93 -19.71 9.03
C LEU A 24 -11.02 -20.37 8.16
N THR A 25 -12.05 -20.98 8.75
CA THR A 25 -13.23 -21.46 8.00
C THR A 25 -14.15 -20.32 7.55
N GLU A 26 -14.02 -19.13 8.14
CA GLU A 26 -14.78 -17.90 7.85
C GLU A 26 -13.79 -16.77 7.51
N TYR A 27 -12.77 -17.11 6.71
CA TYR A 27 -11.61 -16.25 6.48
C TYR A 27 -11.98 -14.93 5.79
N GLU A 28 -13.04 -14.90 4.97
CA GLU A 28 -13.50 -13.70 4.26
C GLU A 28 -13.98 -12.60 5.23
N ASP A 29 -14.60 -12.99 6.35
CA ASP A 29 -15.11 -12.05 7.36
C ASP A 29 -14.09 -11.75 8.47
N CYS A 30 -13.08 -12.60 8.63
CA CYS A 30 -12.12 -12.54 9.75
C CYS A 30 -10.76 -11.96 9.37
N LEU A 31 -10.43 -11.91 8.07
CA LEU A 31 -9.13 -11.47 7.58
C LEU A 31 -9.24 -10.11 6.89
N ASN A 32 -8.25 -9.27 7.18
CA ASN A 32 -8.00 -8.01 6.50
C ASN A 32 -6.55 -8.00 5.97
N ALA A 33 -6.24 -7.05 5.10
CA ALA A 33 -4.85 -6.81 4.70
C ALA A 33 -3.98 -6.47 5.92
N PHE A 34 -2.67 -6.74 5.83
CA PHE A 34 -1.72 -6.32 6.86
C PHE A 34 -1.67 -4.79 6.96
N PHE A 35 -1.78 -4.29 8.19
CA PHE A 35 -1.55 -2.87 8.48
C PHE A 35 -0.20 -2.41 7.95
N GLY A 36 -0.17 -1.19 7.41
CA GLY A 36 1.00 -0.65 6.72
C GLY A 36 0.61 0.40 5.68
N GLY A 37 1.26 0.34 4.52
CA GLY A 37 1.00 1.23 3.39
C GLY A 37 2.25 1.48 2.57
N ILE A 38 2.19 2.49 1.69
CA ILE A 38 3.28 2.85 0.77
C ILE A 38 4.08 4.03 1.31
N VAL A 39 5.40 3.91 1.22
CA VAL A 39 6.33 4.99 1.55
C VAL A 39 6.90 5.57 0.26
N LEU A 40 6.66 6.86 0.02
CA LEU A 40 7.35 7.63 -1.00
C LEU A 40 8.63 8.22 -0.41
N LYS A 41 9.77 7.91 -1.03
CA LYS A 41 11.09 8.38 -0.61
C LYS A 41 11.88 8.93 -1.80
N GLU A 42 12.71 9.92 -1.54
CA GLU A 42 13.73 10.39 -2.48
C GLU A 42 15.10 10.19 -1.83
N GLY A 43 15.91 9.28 -2.40
CA GLY A 43 17.14 8.82 -1.75
C GLY A 43 16.84 8.18 -0.38
N SER A 44 17.36 8.79 0.70
CA SER A 44 17.13 8.37 2.08
C SER A 44 16.03 9.16 2.79
N GLU A 45 15.49 10.21 2.16
CA GLU A 45 14.48 11.07 2.77
C GLU A 45 13.08 10.49 2.55
N ILE A 46 12.31 10.38 3.64
CA ILE A 46 10.90 9.99 3.57
C ILE A 46 10.08 11.24 3.29
N ILE A 47 9.38 11.24 2.16
CA ILE A 47 8.53 12.35 1.74
C ILE A 47 7.10 12.11 2.24
N ILE A 48 6.55 10.93 1.94
CA ILE A 48 5.19 10.51 2.33
C ILE A 48 5.28 9.11 2.93
N GLN A 49 4.63 8.90 4.07
CA GLN A 49 4.46 7.60 4.68
C GLN A 49 3.08 7.52 5.37
N PRO A 50 2.47 6.32 5.44
CA PRO A 50 1.27 6.11 6.23
C PRO A 50 1.54 6.42 7.70
N GLN A 51 0.58 7.07 8.37
CA GLN A 51 0.67 7.34 9.82
C GLN A 51 -0.25 6.40 10.60
N CYS A 52 -1.56 6.37 10.27
CA CYS A 52 -2.50 5.43 10.86
C CYS A 52 -3.56 4.95 9.85
N CYS A 53 -4.24 3.85 10.17
CA CYS A 53 -5.39 3.33 9.43
C CYS A 53 -5.15 2.92 7.96
N GLY A 54 -3.90 2.90 7.51
CA GLY A 54 -3.51 2.37 6.20
C GLY A 54 -3.18 0.87 6.28
N ASP A 55 -3.26 0.23 5.12
CA ASP A 55 -2.82 -1.15 4.94
C ASP A 55 -2.12 -1.34 3.59
N ILE A 56 -1.50 -2.51 3.39
CA ILE A 56 -0.70 -2.76 2.19
C ILE A 56 -1.54 -2.93 0.91
N SER A 57 -2.88 -3.04 1.02
CA SER A 57 -3.80 -3.04 -0.13
C SER A 57 -3.99 -1.65 -0.74
N ASP A 58 -3.62 -0.60 -0.01
CA ASP A 58 -3.78 0.79 -0.45
C ASP A 58 -3.01 1.12 -1.73
N ILE A 59 -2.07 0.25 -2.16
CA ILE A 59 -1.37 0.38 -3.46
C ILE A 59 -2.32 0.62 -4.63
N THR A 60 -3.50 -0.01 -4.61
CA THR A 60 -4.52 0.16 -5.63
C THR A 60 -4.98 1.62 -5.76
N LYS A 61 -5.00 2.38 -4.66
CA LYS A 61 -5.32 3.81 -4.66
C LYS A 61 -4.20 4.63 -5.29
N TRP A 62 -2.95 4.27 -5.02
CA TRP A 62 -1.77 4.92 -5.60
C TRP A 62 -1.66 4.68 -7.11
N GLU A 63 -1.98 3.47 -7.59
CA GLU A 63 -1.93 3.13 -9.02
C GLU A 63 -2.86 4.02 -9.87
N THR A 64 -3.94 4.55 -9.30
CA THR A 64 -4.84 5.50 -10.00
C THR A 64 -4.15 6.80 -10.43
N ILE A 65 -2.99 7.14 -9.85
CA ILE A 65 -2.17 8.29 -10.25
C ILE A 65 -1.66 8.14 -11.69
N GLY A 66 -1.39 6.91 -12.13
CA GLY A 66 -0.96 6.63 -13.51
C GLY A 66 -2.03 7.01 -14.55
N GLU A 67 -3.29 6.99 -14.16
CA GLU A 67 -4.44 7.30 -15.01
C GLU A 67 -4.85 8.78 -14.94
N MET A 68 -4.17 9.59 -14.12
CA MET A 68 -4.53 10.99 -13.94
C MET A 68 -4.27 11.80 -15.21
N ASN A 69 -5.32 12.49 -15.66
CA ASN A 69 -5.31 13.38 -16.83
C ASN A 69 -5.85 14.78 -16.51
N SER A 70 -6.20 15.04 -15.25
CA SER A 70 -6.77 16.31 -14.80
C SER A 70 -5.79 17.11 -13.94
N ARG A 71 -5.90 18.43 -14.01
CA ARG A 71 -5.19 19.39 -13.16
C ARG A 71 -5.89 19.63 -11.82
N ASN A 72 -7.07 19.05 -11.61
CA ASN A 72 -7.80 19.19 -10.36
C ASN A 72 -7.16 18.33 -9.27
N TRP A 73 -7.15 18.85 -8.04
CA TRP A 73 -6.77 18.09 -6.87
C TRP A 73 -7.69 16.88 -6.68
N LYS A 74 -7.08 15.72 -6.46
CA LYS A 74 -7.76 14.50 -6.05
C LYS A 74 -7.19 14.08 -4.70
N GLN A 75 -8.07 13.71 -3.78
CA GLN A 75 -7.65 13.09 -2.54
C GLN A 75 -7.06 11.70 -2.85
N LEU A 76 -5.88 11.43 -2.30
CA LEU A 76 -5.23 10.14 -2.31
C LEU A 76 -5.22 9.59 -0.88
N TRP A 77 -5.88 8.45 -0.69
CA TRP A 77 -5.82 7.74 0.58
C TRP A 77 -4.47 7.06 0.76
N ILE A 78 -3.82 7.33 1.90
CA ILE A 78 -2.52 6.77 2.28
C ILE A 78 -2.53 6.26 3.73
N GLY A 79 -3.73 6.01 4.27
CA GLY A 79 -3.99 6.15 5.70
C GLY A 79 -4.36 7.60 6.07
N HIS A 80 -4.71 7.82 7.34
CA HIS A 80 -4.93 9.15 7.90
C HIS A 80 -3.64 9.64 8.59
N PRO A 81 -3.27 10.94 8.46
CA PRO A 81 -3.79 11.93 7.50
C PRO A 81 -3.54 11.57 6.03
N TRP A 82 -4.38 12.08 5.13
CA TRP A 82 -4.26 11.86 3.68
C TRP A 82 -3.50 12.98 2.98
N VAL A 83 -3.28 12.83 1.67
CA VAL A 83 -2.71 13.88 0.80
C VAL A 83 -3.61 14.13 -0.39
N TYR A 84 -3.50 15.31 -0.98
CA TYR A 84 -4.01 15.59 -2.32
C TYR A 84 -2.90 15.46 -3.36
N VAL A 85 -3.30 14.95 -4.53
CA VAL A 85 -2.45 14.80 -5.72
C VAL A 85 -3.11 15.45 -6.92
N LYS A 86 -2.30 16.03 -7.82
CA LYS A 86 -2.77 16.48 -9.14
C LYS A 86 -1.70 16.24 -10.19
N LYS A 87 -2.12 16.16 -11.44
CA LYS A 87 -1.20 16.17 -12.57
C LYS A 87 -1.02 17.61 -13.08
N GLN A 88 0.23 18.06 -13.13
CA GLN A 88 0.62 19.33 -13.72
C GLN A 88 1.61 19.06 -14.85
N ASN A 89 1.13 19.15 -16.09
CA ASN A 89 1.89 18.77 -17.29
C ASN A 89 2.33 17.28 -17.24
N ALA A 90 3.63 17.01 -17.26
CA ALA A 90 4.21 15.66 -17.17
C ALA A 90 4.43 15.19 -15.73
N ASP A 91 4.17 16.06 -14.75
CA ASP A 91 4.53 15.83 -13.36
C ASP A 91 3.28 15.57 -12.50
N ILE A 92 3.47 14.83 -11.42
CA ILE A 92 2.51 14.70 -10.33
C ILE A 92 3.01 15.54 -9.16
N GLU A 93 2.11 16.36 -8.62
CA GLU A 93 2.35 17.17 -7.44
C GLU A 93 1.58 16.56 -6.27
N PHE A 94 2.28 16.39 -5.15
CA PHE A 94 1.74 15.94 -3.87
C PHE A 94 1.73 17.11 -2.89
N THR A 95 0.69 17.16 -2.09
CA THR A 95 0.55 18.16 -1.02
C THR A 95 1.16 17.69 0.29
N GLU A 96 1.23 18.61 1.24
CA GLU A 96 1.39 18.26 2.66
C GLU A 96 0.22 17.40 3.17
N TYR A 97 0.46 16.67 4.26
CA TYR A 97 -0.59 15.92 4.95
C TYR A 97 -1.75 16.83 5.38
N THR A 98 -2.96 16.30 5.32
CA THR A 98 -4.16 16.99 5.76
C THR A 98 -5.14 16.05 6.46
N GLU A 99 -5.82 16.58 7.46
CA GLU A 99 -6.84 15.88 8.27
C GLU A 99 -8.24 16.42 8.00
N ASP A 100 -8.33 17.63 7.45
CA ASP A 100 -9.57 18.31 7.11
C ASP A 100 -9.68 18.49 5.59
N ASP A 101 -10.92 18.60 5.11
CA ASP A 101 -11.22 19.06 3.75
C ASP A 101 -10.81 20.53 3.63
N LYS A 102 -9.53 20.76 3.33
CA LYS A 102 -8.99 22.10 3.06
C LYS A 102 -9.57 22.64 1.76
N GLU A 103 -9.84 23.94 1.74
CA GLU A 103 -10.12 24.65 0.49
C GLU A 103 -8.94 24.48 -0.48
N MET A 104 -9.23 24.29 -1.77
CA MET A 104 -8.19 23.96 -2.77
C MET A 104 -7.07 25.02 -2.86
N GLU A 105 -7.36 26.26 -2.46
CA GLU A 105 -6.46 27.42 -2.47
C GLU A 105 -5.42 27.37 -1.34
N GLU A 106 -5.66 26.57 -0.30
CA GLU A 106 -4.76 26.41 0.85
C GLU A 106 -3.76 25.26 0.69
N LEU A 107 -3.95 24.44 -0.34
CA LEU A 107 -3.13 23.25 -0.59
C LEU A 107 -1.72 23.63 -1.04
N LYS A 108 -0.73 23.32 -0.20
CA LYS A 108 0.70 23.53 -0.48
C LYS A 108 1.32 22.28 -1.07
N ILE A 109 2.07 22.47 -2.16
CA ILE A 109 2.85 21.40 -2.78
C ILE A 109 4.05 21.09 -1.88
N GLN A 110 4.16 19.84 -1.43
CA GLN A 110 5.29 19.32 -0.67
C GLN A 110 6.30 18.64 -1.59
N TYR A 111 5.84 17.93 -2.61
CA TYR A 111 6.70 17.12 -3.46
C TYR A 111 6.20 17.05 -4.90
N LYS A 112 7.14 16.83 -5.82
CA LYS A 112 6.88 16.78 -7.24
C LYS A 112 7.85 15.82 -7.93
N ALA A 113 7.32 14.93 -8.77
CA ALA A 113 8.11 14.08 -9.64
C ALA A 113 7.38 13.80 -10.96
N SER A 114 8.09 13.32 -11.98
CA SER A 114 7.46 12.98 -13.25
C SER A 114 6.48 11.81 -13.07
N GLN A 115 5.36 11.85 -13.78
CA GLN A 115 4.37 10.77 -13.74
C GLN A 115 4.95 9.44 -14.20
N GLU A 116 5.86 9.48 -15.18
CA GLU A 116 6.56 8.30 -15.70
C GLU A 116 7.35 7.59 -14.61
N ILE A 117 8.21 8.32 -13.87
CA ILE A 117 9.01 7.74 -12.78
C ILE A 117 8.10 7.19 -11.68
N ILE A 118 7.05 7.92 -11.32
CA ILE A 118 6.09 7.48 -10.28
C ILE A 118 5.42 6.17 -10.69
N VAL A 119 4.96 6.05 -11.94
CA VAL A 119 4.33 4.83 -12.46
C VAL A 119 5.31 3.66 -12.48
N GLU A 120 6.55 3.88 -12.88
CA GLU A 120 7.60 2.85 -12.84
C GLU A 120 7.86 2.36 -11.41
N GLU A 121 7.91 3.25 -10.43
CA GLU A 121 8.10 2.87 -9.02
C GLU A 121 6.89 2.11 -8.45
N PHE A 122 5.65 2.46 -8.83
CA PHE A 122 4.48 1.67 -8.43
C PHE A 122 4.51 0.25 -9.02
N GLN A 123 4.94 0.08 -10.27
CA GLN A 123 5.09 -1.25 -10.85
C GLN A 123 6.12 -2.10 -10.07
N LYS A 124 7.22 -1.49 -9.61
CA LYS A 124 8.21 -2.17 -8.75
C LYS A 124 7.60 -2.53 -7.40
N ALA A 125 6.90 -1.60 -6.75
CA ALA A 125 6.23 -1.84 -5.48
C ALA A 125 5.17 -2.96 -5.59
N ARG A 126 4.40 -2.98 -6.68
CA ARG A 126 3.41 -4.01 -6.98
C ARG A 126 4.05 -5.38 -7.12
N LYS A 127 5.18 -5.46 -7.83
CA LYS A 127 5.95 -6.70 -7.93
C LYS A 127 6.43 -7.20 -6.55
N ILE A 128 6.96 -6.30 -5.72
CA ILE A 128 7.35 -6.63 -4.35
C ILE A 128 6.16 -7.18 -3.54
N LEU A 129 4.99 -6.58 -3.66
CA LEU A 129 3.78 -7.03 -2.99
C LEU A 129 3.33 -8.42 -3.46
N ILE A 130 3.39 -8.70 -4.76
CA ILE A 130 3.08 -10.02 -5.34
C ILE A 130 4.09 -11.08 -4.85
N ASP A 131 5.38 -10.75 -4.83
CA ASP A 131 6.41 -11.66 -4.31
C ASP A 131 6.18 -11.95 -2.82
N PHE A 132 5.79 -10.93 -2.04
CA PHE A 132 5.42 -11.08 -0.63
C PHE A 132 4.18 -11.97 -0.43
N GLN A 133 3.13 -11.78 -1.25
CA GLN A 133 1.93 -12.63 -1.28
C GLN A 133 2.29 -14.09 -1.58
N GLN A 134 3.22 -14.33 -2.51
CA GLN A 134 3.65 -15.67 -2.86
C GLN A 134 4.43 -16.32 -1.71
N ARG A 135 5.29 -15.58 -1.01
CA ARG A 135 5.99 -16.08 0.19
C ARG A 135 5.03 -16.50 1.29
N ILE A 136 4.01 -15.68 1.56
CA ILE A 136 2.92 -16.01 2.50
C ILE A 136 2.20 -17.28 2.06
N TYR A 137 1.81 -17.38 0.79
CA TYR A 137 1.15 -18.57 0.26
C TYR A 137 1.96 -19.84 0.51
N GLN A 138 3.29 -19.81 0.29
CA GLN A 138 4.15 -20.98 0.56
C GLN A 138 4.18 -21.35 2.06
N ILE A 139 4.19 -20.36 2.95
CA ILE A 139 4.12 -20.58 4.41
C ILE A 139 2.81 -21.28 4.80
N LEU A 140 1.68 -20.78 4.28
CA LEU A 140 0.35 -21.34 4.56
C LEU A 140 0.22 -22.76 4.00
N LYS A 141 0.72 -23.00 2.79
CA LYS A 141 0.76 -24.32 2.16
C LYS A 141 1.60 -25.32 2.96
N LYS A 142 2.79 -24.92 3.43
CA LYS A 142 3.65 -25.75 4.30
C LYS A 142 2.97 -26.13 5.61
N LYS A 143 2.04 -25.31 6.10
CA LYS A 143 1.23 -25.57 7.30
C LYS A 143 -0.07 -26.33 7.01
N ASN A 144 -0.29 -26.76 5.76
CA ASN A 144 -1.52 -27.43 5.31
C ASN A 144 -2.80 -26.62 5.61
N ILE A 145 -2.73 -25.29 5.51
CA ILE A 145 -3.90 -24.42 5.65
C ILE A 145 -4.70 -24.47 4.34
N GLU A 146 -6.00 -24.77 4.45
CA GLU A 146 -6.94 -24.71 3.32
C GLU A 146 -7.13 -23.26 2.83
N ASN A 147 -7.50 -23.08 1.56
CA ASN A 147 -7.66 -21.76 0.92
C ASN A 147 -6.42 -20.84 1.07
N ALA A 148 -5.22 -21.45 1.11
CA ALA A 148 -3.97 -20.75 1.36
C ALA A 148 -3.71 -19.60 0.38
N LEU A 149 -4.11 -19.74 -0.88
CA LEU A 149 -3.89 -18.69 -1.88
C LEU A 149 -4.84 -17.51 -1.64
N GLU A 150 -6.11 -17.79 -1.38
CA GLU A 150 -7.16 -16.82 -1.10
C GLU A 150 -6.84 -16.03 0.18
N ILE A 151 -6.45 -16.74 1.24
CA ILE A 151 -5.95 -16.13 2.48
C ILE A 151 -4.74 -15.25 2.20
N ALA A 152 -3.77 -15.72 1.42
CA ALA A 152 -2.59 -14.92 1.09
C ALA A 152 -2.97 -13.63 0.37
N LYS A 153 -3.87 -13.69 -0.62
CA LYS A 153 -4.35 -12.51 -1.35
C LYS A 153 -5.10 -11.53 -0.45
N ILE A 154 -5.94 -12.01 0.47
CA ILE A 154 -6.68 -11.15 1.40
C ILE A 154 -5.70 -10.40 2.32
N ILE A 155 -4.74 -11.11 2.92
CA ILE A 155 -3.83 -10.47 3.87
C ILE A 155 -2.80 -9.55 3.20
N THR A 156 -2.60 -9.67 1.88
CA THR A 156 -1.78 -8.72 1.10
C THR A 156 -2.59 -7.71 0.30
N GLY A 157 -3.92 -7.82 0.27
CA GLY A 157 -4.75 -6.91 -0.51
C GLY A 157 -4.59 -7.03 -2.02
N THR A 158 -4.24 -8.20 -2.53
CA THR A 158 -4.02 -8.46 -3.96
C THR A 158 -5.17 -9.29 -4.55
N ASN A 159 -6.40 -8.94 -4.20
CA ASN A 159 -7.61 -9.68 -4.57
C ASN A 159 -8.16 -9.34 -5.97
N ASP A 160 -7.50 -8.41 -6.66
CA ASP A 160 -7.84 -7.87 -7.98
C ASP A 160 -7.98 -8.95 -9.09
#